data_AF-A0A2G9Q3V7-F1
#
_entry.id   AF-A0A2G9Q3V7-F1
#
_cell.length_a   1.000
_cell.length_b   1.000
_cell.length_c   1.000
_cell.angle_alpha   90.00
_cell.angle_beta   90.00
_cell.angle_gamma   90.00
#
_symmetry.space_group_name_H-M   'P 1'
#
loop_
_entity.id
_entity.type
_entity.pdbx_description
1 polymer ?
#
loop_
_entity_poly.entity_id
_entity_poly.type
_entity_poly.pdbx_seq_one_letter_code
_entity_poly.pdbx_strand_id
1 'polypeptide(L)'
;MCRTYVLCVEDSGTEVVSIQNEENMNAKFKDPDFFIPFIEKYREKRNLWEVKHPAYYIKATRKATLEKFLAFVQTFIPEATFKFVENKIGILRNMYRRKHNKIQNYLRSGASADD
;
A
#
# COMPACT_ATOMS: atom_id res chain seq x y z
N MET A 1 -53.87 -0.04 26.37
CA MET A 1 -53.80 -1.37 25.73
C MET A 1 -52.51 -1.45 24.94
N CYS A 2 -51.79 -2.57 25.08
CA CYS A 2 -50.45 -2.85 24.57
C CYS A 2 -50.35 -3.07 23.04
N ARG A 3 -49.09 -3.20 22.57
CA ARG A 3 -48.55 -3.98 21.41
C ARG A 3 -48.47 -3.26 20.04
N THR A 4 -47.39 -3.25 19.25
CA THR A 4 -46.08 -3.95 19.23
C THR A 4 -45.12 -3.21 18.27
N TYR A 5 -43.82 -3.32 18.54
CA TYR A 5 -42.61 -2.97 17.77
C TYR A 5 -42.62 -3.29 16.27
N VAL A 6 -41.94 -2.46 15.46
CA VAL A 6 -41.10 -2.92 14.34
C VAL A 6 -39.78 -2.15 14.38
N LEU A 7 -38.70 -2.90 14.57
CA LEU A 7 -37.30 -2.49 14.49
C LEU A 7 -36.97 -2.04 13.06
N CYS A 8 -36.42 -0.83 12.90
CA CYS A 8 -35.48 -0.52 11.83
C CYS A 8 -34.16 -0.08 12.48
N VAL A 9 -33.41 -1.06 12.98
CA VAL A 9 -31.97 -0.91 13.19
C VAL A 9 -31.34 -1.39 11.88
N GLU A 10 -31.09 -0.48 10.95
CA GLU A 10 -30.23 -0.74 9.80
C GLU A 10 -28.87 -0.08 10.04
N ASP A 11 -27.92 -0.96 10.34
CA ASP A 11 -26.55 -0.99 9.81
C ASP A 11 -25.57 0.17 10.07
N SER A 12 -25.45 0.60 11.33
CA SER A 12 -24.28 1.39 11.76
C SER A 12 -23.08 0.54 12.18
N GLY A 13 -23.22 -0.80 12.21
CA GLY A 13 -22.21 -1.74 12.71
C GLY A 13 -21.22 -2.24 11.67
N THR A 14 -21.65 -2.44 10.42
CA THR A 14 -20.80 -3.03 9.37
C THR A 14 -19.76 -2.03 8.85
N GLU A 15 -20.14 -0.75 8.74
CA GLU A 15 -19.23 0.31 8.29
C GLU A 15 -18.16 0.64 9.34
N VAL A 16 -18.51 0.78 10.62
CA VAL A 16 -17.55 1.10 11.70
C VAL A 16 -16.52 -0.02 11.92
N VAL A 17 -16.91 -1.29 11.76
CA VAL A 17 -15.99 -2.44 11.81
C VAL A 17 -15.02 -2.38 10.63
N SER A 18 -15.50 -2.08 9.41
CA SER A 18 -14.62 -2.02 8.23
C SER A 18 -13.56 -0.92 8.32
N ILE A 19 -13.90 0.23 8.93
CA ILE A 19 -12.95 1.35 9.13
C ILE A 19 -11.92 1.01 10.22
N GLN A 20 -12.34 0.45 11.35
CA GLN A 20 -11.43 0.05 12.43
C GLN A 20 -10.43 -1.03 11.99
N ASN A 21 -10.88 -2.01 11.19
CA ASN A 21 -10.00 -3.02 10.62
C ASN A 21 -8.94 -2.41 9.69
N GLU A 22 -9.30 -1.43 8.86
CA GLU A 22 -8.32 -0.72 8.01
C GLU A 22 -7.29 0.06 8.84
N GLU A 23 -7.71 0.76 9.89
CA GLU A 23 -6.82 1.48 10.80
C GLU A 23 -5.83 0.55 11.53
N ASN A 24 -6.31 -0.61 11.99
CA ASN A 24 -5.47 -1.62 12.62
C ASN A 24 -4.43 -2.20 11.64
N MET A 25 -4.85 -2.56 10.41
CA MET A 25 -3.92 -2.99 9.36
C MET A 25 -2.89 -1.91 9.02
N ASN A 26 -3.30 -0.63 9.04
CA ASN A 26 -2.40 0.50 8.80
C ASN A 26 -1.38 0.70 9.92
N ALA A 27 -1.77 0.47 11.18
CA ALA A 27 -0.86 0.51 12.32
C ALA A 27 0.20 -0.60 12.19
N LYS A 28 -0.23 -1.85 11.96
CA LYS A 28 0.67 -2.99 11.73
C LYS A 28 1.62 -2.78 10.54
N PHE A 29 1.15 -2.14 9.47
CA PHE A 29 1.98 -1.86 8.30
C PHE A 29 3.12 -0.88 8.60
N LYS A 30 2.95 0.01 9.57
CA LYS A 30 3.96 1.00 9.99
C LYS A 30 4.96 0.43 11.00
N ASP A 31 4.71 -0.77 11.51
CA ASP A 31 5.62 -1.45 12.42
C ASP A 31 6.97 -1.66 11.72
N PRO A 32 8.10 -1.20 12.30
CA PRO A 32 9.43 -1.36 11.71
C PRO A 32 9.80 -2.82 11.42
N ASP A 33 9.40 -3.74 12.30
CA ASP A 33 9.73 -5.17 12.19
C ASP A 33 9.04 -5.81 10.99
N PHE A 34 7.92 -5.24 10.54
CA PHE A 34 7.27 -5.60 9.29
C PHE A 34 7.73 -4.74 8.10
N PHE A 35 7.87 -3.44 8.29
CA PHE A 35 8.07 -2.48 7.20
C PHE A 35 9.44 -2.65 6.53
N ILE A 36 10.48 -2.92 7.31
CA ILE A 36 11.83 -3.18 6.78
C ILE A 36 11.83 -4.40 5.84
N PRO A 37 11.40 -5.61 6.27
CA PRO A 37 11.38 -6.76 5.38
C PRO A 37 10.38 -6.61 4.23
N PHE A 38 9.29 -5.85 4.42
CA PHE A 38 8.38 -5.49 3.33
C PHE A 38 9.10 -4.72 2.22
N ILE A 39 9.88 -3.69 2.56
CA ILE A 39 10.62 -2.89 1.57
C ILE A 39 11.69 -3.71 0.86
N GLU A 40 12.45 -4.53 1.58
CA GLU A 40 13.45 -5.43 0.99
C GLU A 40 12.80 -6.39 -0.02
N LYS A 41 11.71 -7.05 0.38
CA LYS A 41 10.99 -7.98 -0.50
C LYS A 41 10.33 -7.29 -1.68
N TYR A 42 9.85 -6.06 -1.50
CA TYR A 42 9.30 -5.25 -2.57
C TYR A 42 10.37 -4.84 -3.60
N ARG A 43 11.59 -4.54 -3.14
CA ARG A 43 12.72 -4.17 -4.00
C ARG A 43 13.08 -5.28 -4.99
N GLU A 44 12.99 -6.55 -4.57
CA GLU A 44 13.20 -7.73 -5.44
C GLU A 44 12.19 -7.81 -6.59
N LYS A 45 10.96 -7.33 -6.39
CA LYS A 45 9.83 -7.45 -7.33
C LYS A 45 9.79 -6.31 -8.34
N ARG A 46 10.84 -6.22 -9.17
CA ARG A 46 11.06 -5.11 -10.11
C ARG A 46 9.88 -4.85 -11.05
N ASN A 47 9.16 -5.87 -11.50
CA ASN A 47 7.97 -5.72 -12.33
C ASN A 47 6.80 -4.98 -11.65
N LEU A 48 6.84 -4.75 -10.32
CA LEU A 48 5.83 -3.95 -9.63
C LEU A 48 6.11 -2.44 -9.69
N TRP A 49 7.38 -2.02 -9.80
CA TRP A 49 7.80 -0.63 -9.60
C TRP A 49 8.73 -0.06 -10.68
N GLU A 50 9.48 -0.90 -11.39
CA GLU A 50 10.40 -0.50 -12.45
C GLU A 50 9.67 -0.45 -13.79
N VAL A 51 9.35 0.76 -14.25
CA VAL A 51 8.59 1.00 -15.49
C VAL A 51 9.30 0.45 -16.74
N LYS A 52 10.64 0.45 -16.74
CA LYS A 52 11.46 -0.08 -17.85
C LYS A 52 11.53 -1.62 -17.88
N HIS A 53 11.03 -2.30 -16.84
CA HIS A 53 11.08 -3.76 -16.79
C HIS A 53 10.11 -4.36 -17.84
N PRO A 54 10.53 -5.32 -18.68
CA PRO A 54 9.67 -5.89 -19.73
C PRO A 54 8.34 -6.44 -19.21
N ALA A 55 8.37 -7.08 -18.04
CA ALA A 55 7.18 -7.62 -17.39
C ALA A 55 6.31 -6.59 -16.63
N TYR A 56 6.65 -5.29 -16.67
CA TYR A 56 5.91 -4.25 -15.94
C TYR A 56 4.47 -4.09 -16.43
N TYR A 57 4.28 -4.11 -17.75
CA TYR A 57 2.98 -3.91 -18.41
C TYR A 57 2.21 -5.21 -18.63
N ILE A 58 2.83 -6.38 -18.38
CA ILE A 58 2.17 -7.67 -18.55
C ILE A 58 1.26 -7.92 -17.34
N LYS A 59 -0.05 -7.68 -17.51
CA LYS A 59 -1.05 -7.79 -16.44
C LYS A 59 -1.00 -9.12 -15.69
N ALA A 60 -0.90 -10.24 -16.40
CA ALA A 60 -0.87 -11.57 -15.80
C ALA A 60 0.37 -11.76 -14.90
N THR A 61 1.56 -11.39 -15.39
CA THR A 61 2.79 -11.49 -14.61
C THR A 61 2.77 -10.56 -13.41
N ARG A 62 2.28 -9.32 -13.58
CA ARG A 62 2.15 -8.35 -12.50
C ARG A 62 1.20 -8.86 -11.40
N LYS A 63 0.04 -9.41 -11.80
CA LYS A 63 -0.93 -10.01 -10.87
C LYS A 63 -0.33 -11.18 -10.11
N ALA A 64 0.31 -12.13 -10.80
CA ALA A 64 0.95 -13.29 -10.16
C ALA A 64 2.06 -12.89 -9.17
N THR A 65 2.86 -11.88 -9.51
CA THR A 65 3.88 -11.36 -8.56
C THR A 65 3.23 -10.72 -7.34
N LEU A 66 2.13 -9.99 -7.53
CA LEU A 66 1.40 -9.34 -6.46
C LEU A 66 0.68 -10.33 -5.55
N GLU A 67 0.13 -11.43 -6.08
CA GLU A 67 -0.44 -12.53 -5.29
C GLU A 67 0.63 -13.18 -4.39
N LYS A 68 1.81 -13.48 -4.94
CA LYS A 68 2.95 -13.97 -4.15
C LYS A 68 3.40 -12.96 -3.09
N PHE A 69 3.27 -11.67 -3.37
CA PHE A 69 3.63 -10.63 -2.42
C PHE A 69 2.57 -10.46 -1.33
N LEU A 70 1.29 -10.57 -1.68
CA LEU A 70 0.17 -10.59 -0.74
C LEU A 70 0.31 -11.75 0.24
N ALA A 71 0.65 -12.96 -0.23
CA ALA A 71 0.89 -14.11 0.64
C ALA A 71 1.97 -13.82 1.71
N PHE A 72 3.03 -13.10 1.34
CA PHE A 72 4.04 -12.64 2.30
C PHE A 72 3.48 -11.60 3.28
N VAL A 73 2.70 -10.62 2.81
CA VAL A 73 2.08 -9.63 3.71
C VAL A 73 1.12 -10.30 4.70
N GLN A 74 0.40 -11.31 4.26
CA GLN A 74 -0.56 -12.06 5.07
C GLN A 74 0.10 -12.87 6.20
N THR A 75 1.40 -13.15 6.14
CA THR A 75 2.10 -13.78 7.29
C THR A 75 2.22 -12.85 8.49
N PHE A 76 2.07 -11.53 8.30
CA PHE A 76 2.11 -10.52 9.36
C PHE A 76 0.74 -9.85 9.58
N ILE A 77 0.00 -9.65 8.49
CA ILE A 77 -1.31 -8.98 8.49
C ILE A 77 -2.30 -9.93 7.80
N PRO A 78 -2.88 -10.91 8.51
CA PRO A 78 -3.74 -11.94 7.90
C PRO A 78 -4.95 -11.39 7.14
N GLU A 79 -5.47 -10.24 7.59
CA GLU A 79 -6.61 -9.54 6.99
C GLU A 79 -6.25 -8.75 5.72
N ALA A 80 -4.96 -8.71 5.34
CA ALA A 80 -4.52 -7.96 4.18
C ALA A 80 -5.19 -8.48 2.90
N THR A 81 -5.73 -7.54 2.13
CA THR A 81 -6.35 -7.80 0.83
C THR A 81 -5.46 -7.33 -0.31
N PHE A 82 -5.75 -7.78 -1.52
CA PHE A 82 -5.05 -7.33 -2.73
C PHE A 82 -5.09 -5.79 -2.87
N LYS A 83 -6.27 -5.20 -2.65
CA LYS A 83 -6.48 -3.74 -2.68
C LYS A 83 -5.61 -3.01 -1.66
N PHE A 84 -5.48 -3.56 -0.44
CA PHE A 84 -4.62 -2.99 0.59
C PHE A 84 -3.17 -2.90 0.11
N VAL A 85 -2.62 -4.01 -0.41
CA VAL A 85 -1.22 -4.05 -0.88
C VAL A 85 -1.01 -3.14 -2.09
N GLU A 86 -1.94 -3.09 -3.05
CA GLU A 86 -1.87 -2.16 -4.18
C GLU A 86 -1.85 -0.70 -3.75
N ASN A 87 -2.73 -0.33 -2.80
CA ASN A 87 -2.78 1.02 -2.25
C ASN A 87 -1.44 1.39 -1.59
N LYS A 88 -0.86 0.50 -0.78
CA LYS A 88 0.44 0.75 -0.13
C LYS A 88 1.57 0.90 -1.14
N ILE A 89 1.63 0.04 -2.16
CA ILE A 89 2.59 0.15 -3.25
C ILE A 89 2.43 1.49 -3.99
N GLY A 90 1.19 1.91 -4.27
CA GLY A 90 0.89 3.18 -4.92
C GLY A 90 1.38 4.39 -4.11
N ILE A 91 1.13 4.39 -2.80
CA ILE A 91 1.61 5.42 -1.88
C ILE A 91 3.15 5.47 -1.88
N LEU A 92 3.82 4.33 -1.74
CA LEU A 92 5.28 4.25 -1.73
C LEU A 92 5.90 4.76 -3.03
N ARG A 93 5.36 4.37 -4.19
CA ARG A 93 5.81 4.86 -5.50
C ARG A 93 5.68 6.37 -5.61
N ASN A 94 4.56 6.93 -5.16
CA ASN A 94 4.33 8.38 -5.18
C ASN A 94 5.27 9.12 -4.24
N MET A 95 5.48 8.60 -3.02
CA MET A 95 6.42 9.17 -2.06
C MET A 95 7.86 9.15 -2.60
N TYR A 96 8.30 8.01 -3.14
CA TYR A 96 9.62 7.86 -3.73
C TYR A 96 9.81 8.85 -4.89
N ARG A 97 8.86 8.91 -5.83
CA ARG A 97 8.90 9.85 -6.96
C ARG A 97 9.02 11.30 -6.50
N ARG A 98 8.23 11.73 -5.52
CA ARG A 98 8.28 13.10 -4.98
C ARG A 98 9.64 13.40 -4.35
N LYS A 99 10.14 12.52 -3.48
CA LYS A 99 11.45 12.69 -2.83
C LYS A 99 12.59 12.68 -3.85
N HIS A 100 12.58 11.73 -4.78
CA HIS A 100 13.56 11.64 -5.86
C HIS A 100 13.59 12.92 -6.71
N ASN A 101 12.44 13.40 -7.17
CA ASN A 101 12.37 14.64 -7.94
C ASN A 101 12.86 15.85 -7.14
N LYS A 102 12.55 15.92 -5.83
CA LYS A 102 13.05 16.98 -4.96
C LYS A 102 14.58 16.97 -4.88
N ILE A 103 15.20 15.80 -4.68
CA ILE A 103 16.66 15.64 -4.66
C ILE A 103 17.29 16.03 -6.00
N GLN A 104 16.71 15.56 -7.12
CA GLN A 104 17.20 15.89 -8.46
C GLN A 104 17.12 17.39 -8.75
N ASN A 105 16.05 18.05 -8.30
CA ASN A 105 15.90 19.49 -8.44
C ASN A 105 16.95 20.26 -7.62
N TYR A 106 17.20 19.85 -6.37
CA TYR A 106 18.29 20.44 -5.57
C TYR A 106 19.65 20.29 -6.26
N LEU A 107 19.96 19.10 -6.77
CA LEU A 107 21.21 18.84 -7.47
C LEU A 107 21.36 19.70 -8.74
N ARG A 108 20.26 19.92 -9.48
CA ARG A 108 20.24 20.75 -10.69
C ARG A 108 20.37 22.25 -10.39
N SER A 109 19.82 22.71 -9.29
CA SER A 109 19.80 24.14 -8.91
C SER A 109 21.02 24.60 -8.10
N GLY A 110 21.80 23.68 -7.54
CA GLY A 110 22.99 23.97 -6.72
C GLY A 110 24.34 23.86 -7.44
N ALA A 111 24.36 23.83 -8.77
CA ALA A 111 25.59 23.76 -9.59
C ALA A 111 25.79 25.02 -10.45
N SER A 112 25.49 26.20 -9.91
CA SER A 112 25.93 27.47 -10.49
C SER A 112 27.04 28.01 -9.60
N ALA A 113 28.28 27.77 -10.01
CA ALA A 113 29.45 28.43 -9.45
C ALA A 113 29.44 29.90 -9.90
N ASP A 114 29.83 30.77 -8.97
CA ASP A 114 30.03 32.20 -9.17
C ASP A 114 31.10 32.46 -10.25
N ASP A 115 30.85 33.46 -11.11
CA ASP A 115 31.83 34.12 -12.00
C ASP A 115 31.85 35.62 -11.68
#